data_AF-A0ABD6ENZ3-F1
#
_entry.id   AF-A0ABD6ENZ3-F1
#
_cell.length_a   1.000
_cell.length_b   1.000
_cell.length_c   1.000
_cell.angle_alpha   90.00
_cell.angle_beta   90.00
_cell.angle_gamma   90.00
#
_symmetry.space_group_name_H-M   'P 1'
#
loop_
_entity.id
_entity.type
_entity.pdbx_description
1 polymer ?
#
loop_
_entity_poly.entity_id
_entity_poly.type
_entity_poly.pdbx_seq_one_letter_code
_entity_poly.pdbx_strand_id
1 'polypeptide(L)'
;MMWSMSCQVHLFLLLTSHLLQDCLTSQVERCCRRRGVSSACARTLCNPSNPPDDFAVYNMFERKANCLPHMNVISECLADGRDHMHCCQMEAEDRDENACFGICRGEGIDDVTAWDKYQTCLAINLVPMFKCFEQGYIDTPSAPLGVQVLSIATHSVILSWSSPSVNAHLADSYRVLCKEVDGELTETELGTTEMTVTINGLKADSKYSASVIAVGRDDHHQSLPSEVIYFSTAGIAPQVTAYRHLVQVPKRSHSATLVCQMQMPGTIHRNADVEWKKMMPKSGRFETVTGDRYIHTNYMSSHGSPRYYISALQIMPLAIHDFGIYRCVASNDYGSSSSDIRLSIRASTQASAHPPESPQACCLRQGIRPLCASVCGTEPGKRVSLRPEAFMNNHCEQEMGKFLSCTAAGVEEGACCLRQRVPTPCIPLCDGSHPQSTIIPHICVPHTLPIFQCRMEHAVHRPAAVSGLRAVVQGESILLRWNATENAEMYHVYWRRRPSTRWELSSVMGINKRIVGADEVVVVASNSYGNAQPARLSYDHGKWICTYY
;
A
#
# COMPACT_ATOMS: atom_id res chain seq x y z
N MET A 1 -64.40 -56.70 -18.31
CA MET A 1 -63.52 -55.80 -19.09
C MET A 1 -62.99 -54.65 -18.23
N MET A 2 -62.37 -54.91 -17.06
CA MET A 2 -61.83 -53.85 -16.19
C MET A 2 -60.40 -54.13 -15.68
N TRP A 3 -59.73 -55.16 -16.18
CA TRP A 3 -58.34 -55.49 -15.82
C TRP A 3 -57.30 -55.09 -16.88
N SER A 4 -57.72 -54.67 -18.07
CA SER A 4 -56.80 -54.32 -19.17
C SER A 4 -56.37 -52.85 -19.19
N MET A 5 -57.11 -51.93 -18.54
CA MET A 5 -56.79 -50.49 -18.58
C MET A 5 -55.84 -50.04 -17.46
N SER A 6 -55.80 -50.72 -16.32
CA SER A 6 -54.90 -50.36 -15.20
C SER A 6 -53.44 -50.74 -15.50
N CYS A 7 -53.23 -51.82 -16.26
CA CYS A 7 -51.89 -52.25 -16.69
C CYS A 7 -51.32 -51.30 -17.75
N GLN A 8 -52.15 -50.76 -18.65
CA GLN A 8 -51.71 -49.80 -19.67
C GLN A 8 -51.29 -48.44 -19.10
N VAL A 9 -51.96 -47.92 -18.06
CA VAL A 9 -51.61 -46.63 -17.44
C VAL A 9 -50.33 -46.74 -16.60
N HIS A 10 -50.15 -47.84 -15.87
CA HIS A 10 -48.88 -48.12 -15.16
C HIS A 10 -47.72 -48.36 -16.14
N LEU A 11 -47.96 -49.08 -17.23
CA LEU A 11 -46.95 -49.31 -18.27
C LEU A 11 -46.58 -48.01 -18.98
N PHE A 12 -47.54 -47.11 -19.25
CA PHE A 12 -47.27 -45.78 -19.84
C PHE A 12 -46.47 -44.88 -18.90
N LEU A 13 -46.78 -44.86 -17.60
CA LEU A 13 -46.03 -44.08 -16.59
C LEU A 13 -44.60 -44.61 -16.41
N LEU A 14 -44.42 -45.94 -16.39
CA LEU A 14 -43.11 -46.60 -16.36
C LEU A 14 -42.32 -46.38 -17.66
N LEU A 15 -42.98 -46.41 -18.82
CA LEU A 15 -42.36 -46.11 -20.11
C LEU A 15 -41.91 -44.65 -20.19
N THR A 16 -42.69 -43.70 -19.66
CA THR A 16 -42.31 -42.28 -19.63
C THR A 16 -41.16 -42.00 -18.66
N SER A 17 -41.10 -42.69 -17.51
CA SER A 17 -39.96 -42.57 -16.59
C SER A 17 -38.69 -43.22 -17.16
N HIS A 18 -38.79 -44.40 -17.79
CA HIS A 18 -37.65 -45.03 -18.46
C HIS A 18 -37.15 -44.23 -19.67
N LEU A 19 -38.03 -43.61 -20.46
CA LEU A 19 -37.64 -42.75 -21.58
C LEU A 19 -36.96 -41.43 -21.14
N LEU A 20 -37.35 -40.87 -19.99
CA LEU A 20 -36.67 -39.72 -19.39
C LEU A 20 -35.28 -40.10 -18.84
N GLN A 21 -35.15 -41.29 -18.25
CA GLN A 21 -33.91 -41.81 -17.68
C GLN A 21 -32.91 -42.25 -18.76
N ASP A 22 -33.37 -42.86 -19.86
CA ASP A 22 -32.56 -43.15 -21.06
C ASP A 22 -32.09 -41.88 -21.79
N CYS A 23 -32.82 -40.76 -21.67
CA CYS A 23 -32.42 -39.49 -22.26
C CYS A 23 -31.25 -38.82 -21.51
N LEU A 24 -31.20 -38.93 -20.18
CA LEU A 24 -30.15 -38.35 -19.33
C LEU A 24 -28.84 -39.16 -19.34
N THR A 25 -28.90 -40.49 -19.30
CA THR A 25 -27.73 -41.38 -19.43
C THR A 25 -27.02 -41.22 -20.77
N SER A 26 -27.79 -40.98 -21.83
CA SER A 26 -27.26 -40.69 -23.16
C SER A 26 -26.53 -39.36 -23.26
N GLN A 27 -26.71 -38.42 -22.32
CA GLN A 27 -26.15 -37.07 -22.38
C GLN A 27 -24.67 -37.03 -21.94
N VAL A 28 -24.34 -37.70 -20.84
CA VAL A 28 -22.96 -37.80 -20.31
C VAL A 28 -22.06 -38.54 -21.30
N GLU A 29 -22.52 -39.69 -21.81
CA GLU A 29 -21.76 -40.46 -22.81
C GLU A 29 -21.56 -39.65 -24.11
N ARG A 30 -22.58 -38.90 -24.55
CA ARG A 30 -22.46 -37.98 -25.70
C ARG A 30 -21.45 -36.86 -25.41
N CYS A 31 -21.43 -36.29 -24.21
CA CYS A 31 -20.45 -35.27 -23.81
C CYS A 31 -19.02 -35.83 -23.93
N CYS A 32 -18.76 -37.00 -23.34
CA CYS A 32 -17.46 -37.65 -23.40
C CYS A 32 -17.01 -37.93 -24.84
N ARG A 33 -17.87 -38.56 -25.66
CA ARG A 33 -17.53 -38.89 -27.05
C ARG A 33 -17.23 -37.64 -27.89
N ARG A 34 -18.02 -36.56 -27.72
CA ARG A 34 -17.81 -35.30 -28.45
C ARG A 34 -16.50 -34.61 -28.08
N ARG A 35 -16.04 -34.79 -26.84
CA ARG A 35 -14.80 -34.21 -26.32
C ARG A 35 -13.59 -35.14 -26.46
N GLY A 36 -13.69 -36.17 -27.30
CA GLY A 36 -12.55 -37.00 -27.70
C GLY A 36 -12.19 -38.12 -26.73
N VAL A 37 -13.08 -38.46 -25.77
CA VAL A 37 -12.89 -39.64 -24.93
C VAL A 37 -13.06 -40.90 -25.79
N SER A 38 -12.11 -41.84 -25.66
CA SER A 38 -12.13 -43.10 -26.41
C SER A 38 -13.43 -43.87 -26.17
N SER A 39 -13.91 -44.62 -27.18
CA SER A 39 -15.16 -45.39 -27.04
C SER A 39 -15.11 -46.43 -25.93
N ALA A 40 -13.92 -46.94 -25.60
CA ALA A 40 -13.71 -47.84 -24.46
C ALA A 40 -13.96 -47.09 -23.15
N CYS A 41 -13.32 -45.93 -22.95
CA CYS A 41 -13.46 -45.15 -21.73
C CYS A 41 -14.85 -44.53 -21.55
N ALA A 42 -15.45 -44.03 -22.62
CA ALA A 42 -16.79 -43.45 -22.58
C ALA A 42 -17.85 -44.48 -22.15
N ARG A 43 -17.74 -45.73 -22.64
CA ARG A 43 -18.67 -46.79 -22.27
C ARG A 43 -18.51 -47.22 -20.81
N THR A 44 -17.29 -47.19 -20.29
CA THR A 44 -16.97 -47.67 -18.94
C THR A 44 -17.22 -46.60 -17.87
N LEU A 45 -16.92 -45.33 -18.14
CA LEU A 45 -16.89 -44.27 -17.12
C LEU A 45 -17.88 -43.11 -17.35
N CYS A 46 -18.51 -43.02 -18.53
CA CYS A 46 -19.44 -41.93 -18.84
C CYS A 46 -20.91 -42.36 -18.83
N ASN A 47 -21.23 -43.46 -18.14
CA ASN A 47 -22.59 -43.93 -17.96
C ASN A 47 -22.88 -44.11 -16.45
N PRO A 48 -23.41 -43.07 -15.78
CA PRO A 48 -23.64 -43.12 -14.34
C PRO A 48 -24.65 -44.19 -13.91
N SER A 49 -25.60 -44.59 -14.77
CA SER A 49 -26.54 -45.68 -14.49
C SER A 49 -25.95 -47.09 -14.61
N ASN A 50 -24.72 -47.21 -15.11
CA ASN A 50 -24.00 -48.48 -15.20
C ASN A 50 -22.55 -48.30 -14.74
N PRO A 51 -22.33 -48.10 -13.42
CA PRO A 51 -20.99 -47.98 -12.87
C PRO A 51 -20.17 -49.25 -13.19
N PRO A 52 -18.87 -49.10 -13.44
CA PRO A 52 -17.98 -50.25 -13.62
C PRO A 52 -17.88 -51.04 -12.31
N ASP A 53 -17.79 -52.36 -12.41
CA ASP A 53 -17.46 -53.22 -11.28
C ASP A 53 -15.98 -53.06 -10.88
N ASP A 54 -15.62 -53.58 -9.70
CA ASP A 54 -14.27 -53.49 -9.15
C ASP A 54 -13.22 -53.95 -10.17
N PHE A 55 -13.48 -55.05 -10.88
CA PHE A 55 -12.56 -55.60 -11.87
C PHE A 55 -12.38 -54.68 -13.08
N ALA A 56 -13.45 -54.02 -13.54
CA ALA A 56 -13.40 -53.03 -14.61
C ALA A 56 -12.61 -51.77 -14.20
N VAL A 57 -12.65 -51.38 -12.91
CA VAL A 57 -11.84 -50.27 -12.35
C VAL A 57 -10.33 -50.56 -12.45
N TYR A 58 -9.89 -51.80 -12.25
CA TYR A 58 -8.49 -52.17 -12.45
C TYR A 58 -8.08 -52.16 -13.93
N ASN A 59 -8.97 -52.59 -14.83
CA ASN A 59 -8.66 -52.76 -16.26
C ASN A 59 -8.75 -51.48 -17.10
N MET A 60 -9.50 -50.47 -16.65
CA MET A 60 -9.73 -49.24 -17.43
C MET A 60 -8.49 -48.34 -17.61
N PHE A 61 -7.47 -48.54 -16.78
CA PHE A 61 -6.21 -47.77 -16.85
C PHE A 61 -5.03 -48.58 -17.41
N GLU A 62 -5.27 -49.85 -17.78
CA GLU A 62 -4.30 -50.64 -18.52
C GLU A 62 -4.13 -50.12 -19.95
N ARG A 63 -3.02 -50.51 -20.61
CA ARG A 63 -2.62 -50.05 -21.96
C ARG A 63 -3.72 -50.15 -23.02
N LYS A 64 -4.68 -51.07 -22.85
CA LYS A 64 -5.76 -51.33 -23.81
C LYS A 64 -6.90 -50.29 -23.74
N ALA A 65 -7.20 -49.75 -22.57
CA ALA A 65 -8.25 -48.75 -22.36
C ALA A 65 -7.68 -47.35 -22.13
N ASN A 66 -6.62 -47.22 -21.32
CA ASN A 66 -5.84 -46.01 -21.07
C ASN A 66 -6.72 -44.76 -20.82
N CYS A 67 -7.60 -44.81 -19.83
CA CYS A 67 -8.55 -43.72 -19.56
C CYS A 67 -7.98 -42.52 -18.79
N LEU A 68 -6.78 -42.66 -18.21
CA LEU A 68 -6.12 -41.62 -17.41
C LEU A 68 -6.07 -40.23 -18.11
N PRO A 69 -5.65 -40.12 -19.39
CA PRO A 69 -5.57 -38.81 -20.08
C PRO A 69 -6.93 -38.16 -20.31
N HIS A 70 -8.02 -38.92 -20.17
CA HIS A 70 -9.38 -38.44 -20.38
C HIS A 70 -10.09 -38.09 -19.08
N MET A 71 -9.50 -38.34 -17.91
CA MET A 71 -10.19 -38.20 -16.63
C MET A 71 -10.75 -36.80 -16.39
N ASN A 72 -10.03 -35.72 -16.75
CA ASN A 72 -10.56 -34.36 -16.61
C ASN A 72 -11.84 -34.16 -17.44
N VAL A 73 -11.85 -34.63 -18.69
CA VAL A 73 -13.03 -34.54 -19.57
C VAL A 73 -14.18 -35.42 -19.06
N ILE A 74 -13.87 -36.62 -18.57
CA ILE A 74 -14.84 -37.55 -17.99
C ILE A 74 -15.49 -36.92 -16.75
N SER A 75 -14.68 -36.39 -15.82
CA SER A 75 -15.14 -35.69 -14.63
C SER A 75 -16.05 -34.52 -14.99
N GLU A 76 -15.62 -33.62 -15.87
CA GLU A 76 -16.44 -32.47 -16.29
C GLU A 76 -17.79 -32.90 -16.88
N CYS A 77 -17.82 -33.97 -17.68
CA CYS A 77 -19.05 -34.52 -18.24
C CYS A 77 -19.93 -35.22 -17.19
N LEU A 78 -19.36 -35.89 -16.19
CA LEU A 78 -20.10 -36.53 -15.10
C LEU A 78 -20.71 -35.50 -14.16
N ALA A 79 -19.96 -34.45 -13.81
CA ALA A 79 -20.47 -33.37 -12.99
C ALA A 79 -21.58 -32.58 -13.72
N ASP A 80 -21.45 -32.40 -15.05
CA ASP A 80 -22.42 -31.73 -15.92
C ASP A 80 -22.87 -30.36 -15.35
N GLY A 81 -21.90 -29.61 -14.82
CA GLY A 81 -22.12 -28.27 -14.26
C GLY A 81 -22.77 -28.24 -12.87
N ARG A 82 -22.75 -29.36 -12.12
CA ARG A 82 -23.31 -29.49 -10.75
C ARG A 82 -22.25 -29.88 -9.73
N ASP A 83 -22.41 -29.40 -8.51
CA ASP A 83 -21.54 -29.76 -7.39
C ASP A 83 -22.16 -30.92 -6.62
N HIS A 84 -21.58 -32.11 -6.79
CA HIS A 84 -22.04 -33.34 -6.11
C HIS A 84 -21.24 -33.63 -4.85
N MET A 85 -20.31 -32.75 -4.43
CA MET A 85 -19.35 -33.03 -3.37
C MET A 85 -20.03 -33.36 -2.04
N HIS A 86 -21.12 -32.67 -1.69
CA HIS A 86 -21.85 -32.95 -0.46
C HIS A 86 -22.39 -34.39 -0.45
N CYS A 87 -23.09 -34.81 -1.51
CA CYS A 87 -23.59 -36.18 -1.63
C CYS A 87 -22.44 -37.19 -1.63
N CYS A 88 -21.41 -36.98 -2.44
CA CYS A 88 -20.27 -37.90 -2.53
C CYS A 88 -19.58 -38.12 -1.18
N GLN A 89 -19.43 -37.07 -0.37
CA GLN A 89 -18.83 -37.19 0.97
C GLN A 89 -19.74 -37.90 1.97
N MET A 90 -21.06 -37.78 1.81
CA MET A 90 -22.04 -38.37 2.73
C MET A 90 -22.31 -39.84 2.43
N GLU A 91 -22.37 -40.20 1.15
CA GLU A 91 -22.69 -41.55 0.67
C GLU A 91 -21.45 -42.44 0.45
N ALA A 92 -20.24 -41.91 0.68
CA ALA A 92 -19.00 -42.66 0.54
C ALA A 92 -18.98 -43.92 1.42
N GLU A 93 -18.50 -45.02 0.84
CA GLU A 93 -18.25 -46.26 1.58
C GLU A 93 -17.08 -46.09 2.56
N ASP A 94 -16.05 -45.36 2.13
CA ASP A 94 -14.96 -44.91 3.00
C ASP A 94 -14.64 -43.43 2.71
N ARG A 95 -14.91 -42.57 3.69
CA ARG A 95 -14.72 -41.12 3.58
C ARG A 95 -13.25 -40.70 3.65
N ASP A 96 -12.40 -41.53 4.23
CA ASP A 96 -10.97 -41.25 4.36
C ASP A 96 -10.25 -41.50 3.02
N GLU A 97 -10.79 -42.41 2.19
CA GLU A 97 -10.34 -42.68 0.82
C GLU A 97 -10.97 -41.69 -0.18
N ASN A 98 -10.57 -40.43 -0.12
CA ASN A 98 -11.21 -39.30 -0.83
C ASN A 98 -10.45 -38.77 -2.07
N ALA A 99 -9.36 -39.44 -2.48
CA ALA A 99 -8.48 -38.96 -3.55
C ALA A 99 -9.17 -38.71 -4.90
N CYS A 100 -10.30 -39.37 -5.17
CA CYS A 100 -11.09 -39.27 -6.39
C CYS A 100 -12.33 -38.36 -6.26
N PHE A 101 -12.60 -37.75 -5.09
CA PHE A 101 -13.80 -36.92 -4.90
C PHE A 101 -13.82 -35.65 -5.76
N GLY A 102 -12.68 -35.20 -6.29
CA GLY A 102 -12.63 -34.12 -7.27
C GLY A 102 -13.58 -34.35 -8.46
N ILE A 103 -13.80 -35.61 -8.85
CA ILE A 103 -14.72 -35.98 -9.95
C ILE A 103 -16.14 -35.43 -9.67
N CYS A 104 -16.54 -35.35 -8.40
CA CYS A 104 -17.84 -34.83 -7.98
C CYS A 104 -18.06 -33.34 -8.28
N ARG A 105 -16.98 -32.58 -8.56
CA ARG A 105 -17.01 -31.20 -9.04
C ARG A 105 -16.51 -31.04 -10.47
N GLY A 106 -16.28 -32.14 -11.17
CA GLY A 106 -15.69 -32.11 -12.50
C GLY A 106 -14.18 -31.91 -12.52
N GLU A 107 -13.52 -31.99 -11.36
CA GLU A 107 -12.07 -31.95 -11.24
C GLU A 107 -11.52 -33.37 -11.50
N GLY A 108 -10.60 -33.52 -12.46
CA GLY A 108 -10.00 -34.83 -12.74
C GLY A 108 -8.77 -35.09 -11.86
N ILE A 109 -7.72 -35.65 -12.46
CA ILE A 109 -6.46 -35.94 -11.76
C ILE A 109 -5.34 -35.10 -12.37
N ASP A 110 -4.78 -34.19 -11.57
CA ASP A 110 -3.74 -33.26 -12.02
C ASP A 110 -2.31 -33.81 -11.84
N ASP A 111 -2.11 -34.78 -10.94
CA ASP A 111 -0.80 -35.36 -10.63
C ASP A 111 -0.83 -36.90 -10.61
N VAL A 112 0.03 -37.51 -11.43
CA VAL A 112 0.20 -38.97 -11.59
C VAL A 112 0.83 -39.60 -10.35
N THR A 113 1.44 -38.82 -9.45
CA THR A 113 2.14 -39.35 -8.26
C THR A 113 1.22 -39.92 -7.17
N ALA A 114 -0.06 -39.55 -7.15
CA ALA A 114 -1.07 -40.06 -6.20
C ALA A 114 -2.01 -41.13 -6.82
N TRP A 115 -1.57 -41.74 -7.92
CA TRP A 115 -2.40 -42.62 -8.73
C TRP A 115 -2.93 -43.85 -7.98
N ASP A 116 -2.12 -44.44 -7.11
CA ASP A 116 -2.49 -45.60 -6.29
C ASP A 116 -3.67 -45.28 -5.36
N LYS A 117 -3.65 -44.11 -4.70
CA LYS A 117 -4.74 -43.63 -3.86
C LYS A 117 -5.98 -43.29 -4.67
N TYR A 118 -5.80 -42.69 -5.84
CA TYR A 118 -6.90 -42.38 -6.74
C TYR A 118 -7.61 -43.66 -7.20
N GLN A 119 -6.85 -44.69 -7.57
CA GLN A 119 -7.38 -45.99 -7.96
C GLN A 119 -8.09 -46.71 -6.80
N THR A 120 -7.53 -46.67 -5.59
CA THR A 120 -8.18 -47.20 -4.39
C THR A 120 -9.51 -46.48 -4.12
N CYS A 121 -9.53 -45.15 -4.19
CA CYS A 121 -10.75 -44.37 -4.05
C CYS A 121 -11.80 -44.75 -5.10
N LEU A 122 -11.42 -44.92 -6.37
CA LEU A 122 -12.35 -45.38 -7.41
C LEU A 122 -12.88 -46.79 -7.12
N ALA A 123 -12.05 -47.70 -6.63
CA ALA A 123 -12.52 -49.05 -6.30
C ALA A 123 -13.54 -49.06 -5.16
N ILE A 124 -13.43 -48.14 -4.20
CA ILE A 124 -14.28 -48.11 -3.00
C ILE A 124 -15.52 -47.22 -3.20
N ASN A 125 -15.34 -46.03 -3.76
CA ASN A 125 -16.35 -44.97 -3.71
C ASN A 125 -17.05 -44.71 -5.05
N LEU A 126 -16.66 -45.34 -6.15
CA LEU A 126 -17.20 -45.00 -7.48
C LEU A 126 -18.70 -45.31 -7.63
N VAL A 127 -19.17 -46.43 -7.06
CA VAL A 127 -20.59 -46.81 -7.10
C VAL A 127 -21.48 -45.80 -6.36
N PRO A 128 -21.23 -45.42 -5.09
CA PRO A 128 -22.01 -44.37 -4.44
C PRO A 128 -21.87 -42.99 -5.13
N MET A 129 -20.69 -42.64 -5.64
CA MET A 129 -20.52 -41.41 -6.44
C MET A 129 -21.41 -41.40 -7.69
N PHE A 130 -21.54 -42.52 -8.39
CA PHE A 130 -22.40 -42.63 -9.57
C PHE A 130 -23.89 -42.44 -9.24
N LYS A 131 -24.34 -42.95 -8.09
CA LYS A 131 -25.68 -42.67 -7.58
C LYS A 131 -25.89 -41.18 -7.29
N CYS A 132 -24.89 -40.51 -6.72
CA CYS A 132 -24.94 -39.06 -6.51
C CYS A 132 -25.09 -38.29 -7.82
N PHE A 133 -24.37 -38.69 -8.89
CA PHE A 133 -24.54 -38.09 -10.21
C PHE A 133 -25.97 -38.25 -10.74
N GLU A 134 -26.50 -39.48 -10.73
CA GLU A 134 -27.87 -39.74 -11.19
C GLU A 134 -28.90 -38.92 -10.42
N GLN A 135 -28.76 -38.84 -9.10
CA GLN A 135 -29.65 -38.06 -8.25
C GLN A 135 -29.55 -36.56 -8.56
N GLY A 136 -28.33 -36.03 -8.64
CA GLY A 136 -28.08 -34.62 -8.96
C GLY A 136 -28.62 -34.21 -10.34
N TYR A 137 -28.71 -35.12 -11.30
CA TYR A 137 -29.29 -34.84 -12.63
C TYR A 137 -30.79 -34.55 -12.56
N ILE A 138 -31.44 -35.00 -11.50
CA ILE A 138 -32.88 -34.87 -11.29
C ILE A 138 -33.20 -33.69 -10.36
N ASP A 139 -32.41 -33.49 -9.30
CA ASP A 139 -32.77 -32.59 -8.21
C ASP A 139 -31.89 -31.34 -8.05
N THR A 140 -30.84 -31.19 -8.86
CA THR A 140 -29.90 -30.07 -8.75
C THR A 140 -29.93 -29.22 -10.02
N PRO A 141 -30.00 -27.87 -9.91
CA PRO A 141 -29.93 -26.98 -11.07
C PRO A 141 -28.53 -27.01 -11.72
N SER A 142 -28.47 -26.85 -13.04
CA SER A 142 -27.18 -26.56 -13.71
C SER A 142 -26.69 -25.15 -13.37
N ALA A 143 -25.46 -24.83 -13.77
CA ALA A 143 -24.95 -23.46 -13.64
C ALA A 143 -25.83 -22.44 -14.40
N PRO A 144 -25.97 -21.20 -13.88
CA PRO A 144 -26.54 -20.09 -14.63
C PRO A 144 -25.76 -19.81 -15.92
N LEU A 145 -26.42 -19.20 -16.90
CA LEU A 145 -25.84 -18.97 -18.23
C LEU A 145 -25.75 -17.49 -18.56
N GLY A 146 -24.76 -17.09 -19.37
CA GLY A 146 -24.70 -15.77 -19.96
C GLY A 146 -24.52 -14.68 -18.90
N VAL A 147 -23.63 -14.92 -17.95
CA VAL A 147 -23.25 -13.92 -16.96
C VAL A 147 -22.65 -12.74 -17.71
N GLN A 148 -23.19 -11.54 -17.46
CA GLN A 148 -22.79 -10.33 -18.15
C GLN A 148 -22.84 -9.13 -17.22
N VAL A 149 -22.07 -8.11 -17.59
CA VAL A 149 -22.04 -6.83 -16.90
C VAL A 149 -23.06 -5.89 -17.55
N LEU A 150 -24.03 -5.41 -16.77
CA LEU A 150 -25.00 -4.41 -17.23
C LEU A 150 -24.44 -2.99 -17.14
N SER A 151 -23.77 -2.67 -16.03
CA SER A 151 -23.17 -1.36 -15.83
C SER A 151 -22.02 -1.42 -14.83
N ILE A 152 -21.02 -0.58 -15.04
CA ILE A 152 -19.85 -0.45 -14.17
C ILE A 152 -19.82 0.97 -13.62
N ALA A 153 -19.63 1.09 -12.31
CA ALA A 153 -19.35 2.34 -11.63
C ALA A 153 -17.95 2.32 -10.99
N THR A 154 -17.59 3.40 -10.31
CA THR A 154 -16.31 3.53 -9.61
C THR A 154 -16.15 2.56 -8.45
N HIS A 155 -17.24 2.29 -7.73
CA HIS A 155 -17.24 1.44 -6.53
C HIS A 155 -18.30 0.34 -6.55
N SER A 156 -18.91 0.10 -7.70
CA SER A 156 -19.92 -0.94 -7.85
C SER A 156 -20.01 -1.47 -9.27
N VAL A 157 -20.59 -2.66 -9.42
CA VAL A 157 -20.95 -3.25 -10.70
C VAL A 157 -22.36 -3.83 -10.60
N ILE A 158 -23.10 -3.81 -11.70
CA ILE A 158 -24.38 -4.53 -11.84
C ILE A 158 -24.14 -5.71 -12.78
N LEU A 159 -24.40 -6.92 -12.27
CA LEU A 159 -24.32 -8.16 -13.03
C LEU A 159 -25.73 -8.71 -13.29
N SER A 160 -25.89 -9.40 -14.41
CA SER A 160 -27.09 -10.16 -14.73
C SER A 160 -26.72 -11.49 -15.37
N TRP A 161 -27.58 -12.48 -15.23
CA TRP A 161 -27.44 -13.79 -15.86
C TRP A 161 -28.80 -14.34 -16.28
N SER A 162 -28.79 -15.43 -17.03
CA SER A 162 -29.95 -16.22 -17.42
C SER A 162 -30.10 -17.43 -16.49
N SER A 163 -31.32 -17.95 -16.38
CA SER A 163 -31.62 -19.13 -15.56
C SER A 163 -30.84 -20.35 -16.05
N PRO A 164 -30.59 -21.35 -15.18
CA PRO A 164 -30.00 -22.62 -15.59
C PRO A 164 -30.71 -23.23 -16.80
N SER A 165 -29.97 -23.89 -17.71
CA SER A 165 -30.60 -24.61 -18.84
C SER A 165 -31.28 -25.91 -18.42
N VAL A 166 -30.82 -26.52 -17.33
CA VAL A 166 -31.35 -27.79 -16.80
C VAL A 166 -31.81 -27.55 -15.37
N ASN A 167 -32.99 -28.08 -15.05
CA ASN A 167 -33.60 -27.97 -13.71
C ASN A 167 -33.70 -26.53 -13.18
N ALA A 168 -33.98 -25.56 -14.06
CA ALA A 168 -34.10 -24.13 -13.72
C ALA A 168 -35.08 -23.84 -12.58
N HIS A 169 -36.16 -24.64 -12.51
CA HIS A 169 -37.20 -24.54 -11.50
C HIS A 169 -36.76 -24.99 -10.10
N LEU A 170 -35.57 -25.59 -9.97
CA LEU A 170 -34.99 -26.01 -8.69
C LEU A 170 -34.00 -24.98 -8.14
N ALA A 171 -33.69 -23.90 -8.87
CA ALA A 171 -32.87 -22.82 -8.37
C ALA A 171 -33.71 -21.86 -7.51
N ASP A 172 -33.59 -21.97 -6.19
CA ASP A 172 -34.31 -21.12 -5.23
C ASP A 172 -33.58 -19.79 -5.00
N SER A 173 -32.25 -19.79 -5.12
CA SER A 173 -31.44 -18.57 -5.03
C SER A 173 -30.13 -18.68 -5.83
N TYR A 174 -29.37 -17.59 -5.87
CA TYR A 174 -28.09 -17.50 -6.53
C TYR A 174 -27.05 -16.95 -5.57
N ARG A 175 -25.83 -17.48 -5.68
CA ARG A 175 -24.65 -17.01 -4.97
C ARG A 175 -23.64 -16.47 -5.97
N VAL A 176 -23.27 -15.21 -5.81
CA VAL A 176 -22.33 -14.51 -6.68
C VAL A 176 -20.98 -14.44 -5.97
N LEU A 177 -19.96 -14.99 -6.62
CA LEU A 177 -18.57 -14.98 -6.19
C LEU A 177 -17.85 -13.88 -6.96
N CYS A 178 -17.27 -12.90 -6.26
CA CYS A 178 -16.52 -11.82 -6.88
C CYS A 178 -15.19 -11.58 -6.16
N LYS A 179 -14.08 -11.58 -6.90
CA LYS A 179 -12.72 -11.43 -6.34
C LYS A 179 -11.88 -10.42 -7.12
N GLU A 180 -11.07 -9.64 -6.41
CA GLU A 180 -10.04 -8.79 -7.01
C GLU A 180 -8.92 -9.67 -7.58
N VAL A 181 -8.52 -9.43 -8.83
CA VAL A 181 -7.59 -10.32 -9.56
C VAL A 181 -6.14 -10.15 -9.08
N ASP A 182 -5.70 -8.92 -8.81
CA ASP A 182 -4.30 -8.58 -8.52
C ASP A 182 -4.05 -8.26 -7.03
N GLY A 183 -5.04 -8.50 -6.15
CA GLY A 183 -5.01 -8.11 -4.75
C GLY A 183 -4.83 -9.28 -3.77
N GLU A 184 -4.20 -9.00 -2.63
CA GLU A 184 -4.24 -9.90 -1.47
C GLU A 184 -5.60 -9.77 -0.76
N LEU A 185 -6.49 -10.75 -0.99
CA LEU A 185 -7.68 -11.12 -0.19
C LEU A 185 -8.91 -10.18 -0.16
N THR A 186 -10.01 -10.63 -0.78
CA THR A 186 -11.25 -11.16 -0.14
C THR A 186 -12.25 -11.50 -1.25
N GLU A 187 -12.74 -12.74 -1.28
CA GLU A 187 -13.87 -13.11 -2.11
C GLU A 187 -15.12 -12.49 -1.49
N THR A 188 -15.80 -11.63 -2.26
CA THR A 188 -17.10 -11.12 -1.88
C THR A 188 -18.13 -12.12 -2.35
N GLU A 189 -18.85 -12.71 -1.39
CA GLU A 189 -19.96 -13.61 -1.63
C GLU A 189 -21.26 -12.85 -1.39
N LEU A 190 -22.17 -12.87 -2.37
CA LEU A 190 -23.49 -12.27 -2.25
C LEU A 190 -24.57 -13.29 -2.61
N GLY A 191 -25.55 -13.46 -1.73
CA GLY A 191 -26.77 -14.20 -2.01
C GLY A 191 -27.86 -13.30 -2.59
N THR A 192 -28.61 -13.78 -3.57
CA THR A 192 -29.79 -13.08 -4.12
C THR A 192 -30.80 -14.08 -4.68
N THR A 193 -32.09 -13.77 -4.62
CA THR A 193 -33.15 -14.53 -5.32
C THR A 193 -33.41 -14.01 -6.73
N GLU A 194 -32.93 -12.80 -7.04
CA GLU A 194 -33.07 -12.16 -8.34
C GLU A 194 -31.96 -12.60 -9.30
N MET A 195 -32.21 -12.54 -10.61
CA MET A 195 -31.22 -12.83 -11.67
C MET A 195 -30.30 -11.65 -11.98
N THR A 196 -30.30 -10.65 -11.10
CA THR A 196 -29.47 -9.45 -11.18
C THR A 196 -28.94 -9.11 -9.80
N VAL A 197 -27.70 -8.66 -9.69
CA VAL A 197 -27.13 -8.20 -8.43
C VAL A 197 -26.34 -6.91 -8.62
N THR A 198 -26.38 -6.04 -7.62
CA THR A 198 -25.45 -4.91 -7.51
C THR A 198 -24.39 -5.25 -6.47
N ILE A 199 -23.14 -5.34 -6.89
CA ILE A 199 -21.99 -5.54 -6.01
C ILE A 199 -21.43 -4.16 -5.68
N ASN A 200 -21.39 -3.81 -4.40
CA ASN A 200 -20.91 -2.51 -3.91
C ASN A 200 -19.57 -2.64 -3.17
N GLY A 201 -18.93 -1.51 -2.87
CA GLY A 201 -17.70 -1.48 -2.07
C GLY A 201 -16.45 -1.90 -2.85
N LEU A 202 -16.52 -1.92 -4.18
CA LEU A 202 -15.37 -2.22 -5.03
C LEU A 202 -14.34 -1.10 -5.00
N LYS A 203 -13.05 -1.43 -5.12
CA LYS A 203 -11.98 -0.45 -5.28
C LYS A 203 -12.07 0.17 -6.67
N ALA A 204 -11.84 1.48 -6.75
CA ALA A 204 -11.74 2.19 -8.04
C ALA A 204 -10.50 1.75 -8.81
N ASP A 205 -10.57 1.75 -10.15
CA ASP A 205 -9.46 1.39 -11.04
C ASP A 205 -8.85 0.00 -10.75
N SER A 206 -9.68 -0.96 -10.34
CA SER A 206 -9.27 -2.33 -10.00
C SER A 206 -9.92 -3.36 -10.92
N LYS A 207 -9.19 -4.45 -11.19
CA LYS A 207 -9.69 -5.58 -11.98
C LYS A 207 -10.30 -6.65 -11.09
N TYR A 208 -11.49 -7.10 -11.47
CA TYR A 208 -12.28 -8.11 -10.77
C TYR A 208 -12.63 -9.27 -11.69
N SER A 209 -12.86 -10.43 -11.08
CA SER A 209 -13.51 -11.58 -11.72
C SER A 209 -14.75 -11.99 -10.94
N ALA A 210 -15.82 -12.36 -11.64
CA ALA A 210 -17.04 -12.84 -11.02
C ALA A 210 -17.61 -14.09 -11.70
N SER A 211 -18.28 -14.93 -10.91
CA SER A 211 -19.03 -16.11 -11.34
C SER A 211 -20.27 -16.30 -10.46
N VAL A 212 -21.26 -17.04 -10.95
CA VAL A 212 -22.54 -17.25 -10.26
C VAL A 212 -22.79 -18.74 -10.07
N ILE A 213 -23.27 -19.10 -8.88
CA ILE A 213 -23.70 -20.43 -8.49
C ILE A 213 -25.21 -20.40 -8.31
N ALA A 214 -25.93 -21.34 -8.92
CA ALA A 214 -27.33 -21.60 -8.59
C ALA A 214 -27.40 -22.46 -7.33
N VAL A 215 -28.24 -22.05 -6.39
CA VAL A 215 -28.45 -22.74 -5.11
C VAL A 215 -29.89 -23.21 -5.06
N GLY A 216 -30.08 -24.50 -4.79
CA GLY A 216 -31.39 -25.11 -4.66
C GLY A 216 -32.05 -24.83 -3.31
N ARG A 217 -32.96 -25.72 -2.90
CA ARG A 217 -33.74 -25.58 -1.66
C ARG A 217 -32.90 -25.52 -0.40
N ASP A 218 -31.74 -26.16 -0.43
CA ASP A 218 -30.75 -26.11 0.63
C ASP A 218 -29.38 -25.84 0.03
N ASP A 219 -28.40 -25.60 0.91
CA ASP A 219 -27.03 -25.30 0.51
C ASP A 219 -26.25 -26.55 0.03
N HIS A 220 -26.91 -27.70 -0.10
CA HIS A 220 -26.28 -28.95 -0.57
C HIS A 220 -26.53 -29.20 -2.06
N HIS A 221 -27.64 -28.70 -2.61
CA HIS A 221 -27.97 -28.81 -4.03
C HIS A 221 -27.51 -27.57 -4.77
N GLN A 222 -26.25 -27.55 -5.20
CA GLN A 222 -25.65 -26.40 -5.85
C GLN A 222 -25.13 -26.74 -7.24
N SER A 223 -25.18 -25.77 -8.13
CA SER A 223 -24.43 -25.86 -9.38
C SER A 223 -22.93 -25.68 -9.13
N LEU A 224 -22.10 -26.04 -10.11
CA LEU A 224 -20.76 -25.47 -10.20
C LEU A 224 -20.83 -23.97 -10.55
N PRO A 225 -19.75 -23.21 -10.35
CA PRO A 225 -19.68 -21.83 -10.83
C PRO A 225 -19.92 -21.75 -12.34
N SER A 226 -20.63 -20.71 -12.76
CA SER A 226 -20.76 -20.31 -14.17
C SER A 226 -19.40 -19.99 -14.81
N GLU A 227 -19.42 -19.61 -16.09
CA GLU A 227 -18.28 -18.94 -16.71
C GLU A 227 -17.83 -17.72 -15.88
N VAL A 228 -16.50 -17.53 -15.82
CA VAL A 228 -15.89 -16.40 -15.12
C VAL A 228 -15.87 -15.21 -16.06
N ILE A 229 -16.50 -14.12 -15.65
CA ILE A 229 -16.38 -12.83 -16.32
C ILE A 229 -15.32 -11.97 -15.64
N TYR A 230 -14.65 -11.14 -16.44
CA TYR A 230 -13.69 -10.15 -15.95
C TYR A 230 -14.20 -8.75 -16.25
N PHE A 231 -14.04 -7.84 -15.29
CA PHE A 231 -14.37 -6.43 -15.47
C PHE A 231 -13.40 -5.54 -14.69
N SER A 232 -13.41 -4.26 -15.03
CA SER A 232 -12.59 -3.24 -14.37
C SER A 232 -13.48 -2.10 -13.93
N THR A 233 -13.43 -1.74 -12.65
CA THR A 233 -14.17 -0.59 -12.14
C THR A 233 -13.67 0.71 -12.79
N ALA A 234 -14.56 1.70 -12.88
CA ALA A 234 -14.16 3.03 -13.34
C ALA A 234 -13.11 3.61 -12.37
N GLY A 235 -12.14 4.35 -12.91
CA GLY A 235 -11.16 5.04 -12.11
C GLY A 235 -11.68 6.36 -11.54
N ILE A 236 -10.78 7.06 -10.84
CA ILE A 236 -10.98 8.44 -10.37
C ILE A 236 -9.77 9.27 -10.75
N ALA A 237 -9.93 10.60 -10.74
CA ALA A 237 -8.80 11.51 -10.84
C ALA A 237 -7.74 11.21 -9.76
N PRO A 238 -6.43 11.41 -10.05
CA PRO A 238 -5.39 11.25 -9.04
C PRO A 238 -5.69 12.14 -7.83
N GLN A 239 -5.38 11.70 -6.61
CA GLN A 239 -5.58 12.51 -5.40
C GLN A 239 -4.30 13.27 -5.06
N VAL A 240 -4.26 14.57 -5.34
CA VAL A 240 -3.09 15.43 -5.17
C VAL A 240 -3.13 16.14 -3.81
N THR A 241 -2.05 16.00 -3.06
CA THR A 241 -1.85 16.67 -1.77
C THR A 241 -0.47 17.33 -1.74
N ALA A 242 -0.41 18.62 -1.37
CA ALA A 242 0.87 19.28 -1.13
C ALA A 242 1.59 18.63 0.07
N TYR A 243 2.89 18.34 -0.07
CA TYR A 243 3.69 17.88 1.07
C TYR A 243 3.71 18.92 2.20
N ARG A 244 3.80 20.21 1.83
CA ARG A 244 3.63 21.37 2.73
C ARG A 244 2.89 22.48 2.00
N HIS A 245 1.84 23.03 2.62
CA HIS A 245 1.08 24.15 2.05
C HIS A 245 1.81 25.50 2.15
N LEU A 246 2.78 25.63 3.07
CA LEU A 246 3.61 26.82 3.23
C LEU A 246 5.08 26.39 3.22
N VAL A 247 5.84 26.92 2.27
CA VAL A 247 7.29 26.75 2.18
C VAL A 247 7.93 28.11 2.40
N GLN A 248 8.79 28.21 3.41
CA GLN A 248 9.48 29.45 3.74
C GLN A 248 10.97 29.29 3.53
N VAL A 249 11.54 30.07 2.61
CA VAL A 249 12.99 30.06 2.33
C VAL A 249 13.60 31.44 2.57
N PRO A 250 14.85 31.53 3.06
CA PRO A 250 15.57 32.79 3.16
C PRO A 250 15.59 33.56 1.85
N LYS A 251 15.50 34.90 1.92
CA LYS A 251 15.46 35.79 0.75
C LYS A 251 16.63 35.59 -0.22
N ARG A 252 17.81 35.20 0.30
CA ARG A 252 19.05 35.02 -0.45
C ARG A 252 19.32 33.55 -0.83
N SER A 253 18.34 32.67 -0.70
CA SER A 253 18.48 31.27 -1.10
C SER A 253 18.68 31.15 -2.61
N HIS A 254 19.56 30.26 -3.03
CA HIS A 254 19.82 29.99 -4.46
C HIS A 254 18.72 29.14 -5.10
N SER A 255 18.03 28.32 -4.32
CA SER A 255 16.96 27.44 -4.80
C SER A 255 15.80 27.38 -3.81
N ALA A 256 14.63 26.96 -4.31
CA ALA A 256 13.49 26.53 -3.50
C ALA A 256 12.91 25.26 -4.09
N THR A 257 12.42 24.33 -3.25
CA THR A 257 11.80 23.07 -3.70
C THR A 257 10.38 22.97 -3.16
N LEU A 258 9.42 22.74 -4.05
CA LEU A 258 8.02 22.48 -3.73
C LEU A 258 7.69 21.03 -4.07
N VAL A 259 6.84 20.37 -3.29
CA VAL A 259 6.56 18.94 -3.49
C VAL A 259 5.07 18.65 -3.31
N CYS A 260 4.53 17.85 -4.21
CA CYS A 260 3.22 17.25 -4.09
C CYS A 260 3.31 15.71 -4.10
N GLN A 261 2.40 15.11 -3.37
CA GLN A 261 2.16 13.68 -3.31
C GLN A 261 0.85 13.39 -4.04
N MET A 262 0.84 12.32 -4.82
CA MET A 262 -0.30 11.88 -5.61
C MET A 262 -0.61 10.44 -5.26
N GLN A 263 -1.82 10.20 -4.77
CA GLN A 263 -2.32 8.85 -4.56
C GLN A 263 -3.15 8.43 -5.78
N MET A 264 -2.79 7.30 -6.37
CA MET A 264 -3.53 6.67 -7.46
C MET A 264 -4.13 5.35 -6.97
N PRO A 265 -5.47 5.22 -6.91
CA PRO A 265 -6.10 4.01 -6.43
C PRO A 265 -6.02 2.89 -7.47
N GLY A 266 -6.33 1.67 -7.01
CA GLY A 266 -6.58 0.53 -7.87
C GLY A 266 -5.33 -0.23 -8.31
N THR A 267 -5.55 -1.31 -9.04
CA THR A 267 -4.50 -2.21 -9.55
C THR A 267 -4.11 -1.89 -10.99
N ILE A 268 -4.90 -1.09 -11.71
CA ILE A 268 -4.64 -0.77 -13.12
C ILE A 268 -3.57 0.32 -13.24
N HIS A 269 -2.46 0.01 -13.90
CA HIS A 269 -1.31 0.91 -14.07
C HIS A 269 -1.58 2.02 -15.09
N ARG A 270 -2.41 3.00 -14.73
CA ARG A 270 -2.61 4.20 -15.55
C ARG A 270 -1.55 5.26 -15.27
N ASN A 271 -1.12 5.93 -16.33
CA ASN A 271 -0.24 7.09 -16.23
C ASN A 271 -1.07 8.32 -15.83
N ALA A 272 -0.46 9.21 -15.03
CA ALA A 272 -1.01 10.53 -14.76
C ALA A 272 -0.08 11.59 -15.36
N ASP A 273 -0.66 12.57 -16.03
CA ASP A 273 0.04 13.76 -16.45
C ASP A 273 0.14 14.74 -15.27
N VAL A 274 1.31 15.37 -15.09
CA VAL A 274 1.58 16.23 -13.95
C VAL A 274 2.09 17.59 -14.43
N GLU A 275 1.37 18.63 -14.03
CA GLU A 275 1.64 20.01 -14.43
C GLU A 275 1.84 20.91 -13.21
N TRP A 276 2.84 21.79 -13.27
CA TRP A 276 3.04 22.82 -12.26
C TRP A 276 2.62 24.18 -12.81
N LYS A 277 1.86 24.94 -12.02
CA LYS A 277 1.40 26.28 -12.35
C LYS A 277 1.77 27.27 -11.27
N LYS A 278 1.91 28.54 -11.64
CA LYS A 278 2.12 29.66 -10.73
C LYS A 278 0.99 30.65 -10.87
N MET A 279 0.48 31.14 -9.75
CA MET A 279 -0.54 32.18 -9.72
C MET A 279 0.09 33.53 -10.06
N MET A 280 -0.44 34.18 -11.10
CA MET A 280 0.01 35.48 -11.54
C MET A 280 -0.59 36.58 -10.64
N PRO A 281 0.23 37.42 -9.98
CA PRO A 281 -0.26 38.38 -8.98
C PRO A 281 -1.28 39.38 -9.52
N LYS A 282 -1.17 39.76 -10.80
CA LYS A 282 -2.04 40.77 -11.43
C LYS A 282 -3.40 40.22 -11.85
N SER A 283 -3.44 38.99 -12.36
CA SER A 283 -4.66 38.40 -12.93
C SER A 283 -5.34 37.40 -11.98
N GLY A 284 -4.64 36.91 -10.96
CA GLY A 284 -5.10 35.81 -10.11
C GLY A 284 -5.20 34.46 -10.84
N ARG A 285 -4.80 34.38 -12.11
CA ARG A 285 -4.84 33.16 -12.92
C ARG A 285 -3.59 32.32 -12.72
N PHE A 286 -3.74 31.02 -12.84
CA PHE A 286 -2.61 30.07 -12.84
C PHE A 286 -2.09 29.88 -14.26
N GLU A 287 -0.78 30.06 -14.43
CA GLU A 287 -0.07 29.82 -15.68
C GLU A 287 1.00 28.74 -15.47
N THR A 288 1.20 27.90 -16.48
CA THR A 288 2.17 26.79 -16.45
C THR A 288 3.58 27.33 -16.28
N VAL A 289 4.32 26.75 -15.33
CA VAL A 289 5.74 27.08 -15.17
C VAL A 289 6.52 26.42 -16.29
N THR A 290 7.32 27.20 -17.00
CA THR A 290 8.09 26.74 -18.16
C THR A 290 9.50 27.33 -18.13
N GLY A 291 10.44 26.62 -18.74
CA GLY A 291 11.84 27.03 -18.88
C GLY A 291 12.80 26.34 -17.91
N ASP A 292 14.09 26.38 -18.24
CA ASP A 292 15.14 25.55 -17.65
C ASP A 292 15.41 25.81 -16.15
N ARG A 293 14.93 26.96 -15.63
CA ARG A 293 15.02 27.28 -14.20
C ARG A 293 14.08 26.46 -13.31
N TYR A 294 13.09 25.81 -13.91
CA TYR A 294 12.11 24.97 -13.24
C TYR A 294 12.46 23.51 -13.52
N ILE A 295 13.04 22.83 -12.53
CA ILE A 295 13.51 21.45 -12.65
C ILE A 295 12.45 20.54 -12.03
N HIS A 296 11.93 19.63 -12.85
CA HIS A 296 10.85 18.72 -12.47
C HIS A 296 11.39 17.33 -12.14
N THR A 297 11.04 16.81 -10.97
CA THR A 297 11.36 15.43 -10.56
C THR A 297 10.08 14.69 -10.26
N ASN A 298 9.69 13.77 -11.15
CA ASN A 298 8.51 12.94 -11.01
C ASN A 298 8.93 11.47 -10.88
N TYR A 299 8.43 10.77 -9.87
CA TYR A 299 8.70 9.34 -9.69
C TYR A 299 7.61 8.66 -8.86
N MET A 300 7.45 7.35 -9.05
CA MET A 300 6.61 6.52 -8.18
C MET A 300 7.38 6.20 -6.90
N SER A 301 6.82 6.55 -5.75
CA SER A 301 7.43 6.35 -4.43
C SER A 301 6.94 5.09 -3.72
N SER A 302 5.82 4.51 -4.14
CA SER A 302 5.33 3.23 -3.64
C SER A 302 4.58 2.47 -4.73
N HIS A 303 4.87 1.18 -4.86
CA HIS A 303 4.27 0.26 -5.82
C HIS A 303 3.02 -0.45 -5.28
N GLY A 304 2.72 -0.32 -3.97
CA GLY A 304 1.56 -0.96 -3.35
C GLY A 304 0.23 -0.39 -3.84
N SER A 305 -0.89 -0.99 -3.44
CA SER A 305 -2.24 -0.44 -3.67
C SER A 305 -2.75 0.21 -2.38
N PRO A 306 -3.00 1.53 -2.34
CA PRO A 306 -2.90 2.49 -3.45
C PRO A 306 -1.44 2.89 -3.76
N ARG A 307 -1.18 3.25 -5.02
CA ARG A 307 0.15 3.68 -5.49
C ARG A 307 0.38 5.14 -5.13
N TYR A 308 1.63 5.47 -4.80
CA TYR A 308 2.01 6.85 -4.45
C TYR A 308 3.06 7.39 -5.42
N TYR A 309 2.84 8.60 -5.89
CA TYR A 309 3.72 9.33 -6.78
C TYR A 309 4.15 10.64 -6.13
N ILE A 310 5.38 11.04 -6.42
CA ILE A 310 5.95 12.29 -5.95
C ILE A 310 6.25 13.14 -7.17
N SER A 311 5.84 14.40 -7.09
CA SER A 311 6.26 15.44 -8.02
C SER A 311 6.94 16.55 -7.22
N ALA A 312 8.18 16.85 -7.57
CA ALA A 312 8.94 17.94 -7.00
C ALA A 312 9.28 18.98 -8.07
N LEU A 313 9.08 20.25 -7.73
CA LEU A 313 9.48 21.40 -8.52
C LEU A 313 10.61 22.13 -7.80
N GLN A 314 11.82 22.09 -8.36
CA GLN A 314 12.93 22.92 -7.91
C GLN A 314 13.02 24.18 -8.78
N ILE A 315 13.05 25.34 -8.13
CA ILE A 315 13.21 26.65 -8.76
C ILE A 315 14.66 27.09 -8.54
N MET A 316 15.45 27.22 -9.61
CA MET A 316 16.87 27.58 -9.53
C MET A 316 17.36 28.26 -10.83
N PRO A 317 17.99 29.45 -10.77
CA PRO A 317 18.30 30.25 -9.58
C PRO A 317 17.07 31.02 -9.07
N LEU A 318 16.79 30.98 -7.77
CA LEU A 318 15.62 31.63 -7.15
C LEU A 318 15.69 33.17 -7.23
N ALA A 319 14.58 33.82 -7.58
CA ALA A 319 14.45 35.28 -7.66
C ALA A 319 13.28 35.82 -6.82
N ILE A 320 13.28 37.12 -6.51
CA ILE A 320 12.23 37.76 -5.68
C ILE A 320 10.83 37.63 -6.30
N HIS A 321 10.72 37.61 -7.62
CA HIS A 321 9.43 37.44 -8.30
C HIS A 321 8.92 35.99 -8.26
N ASP A 322 9.72 35.01 -7.80
CA ASP A 322 9.28 33.62 -7.67
C ASP A 322 8.38 33.37 -6.47
N PHE A 323 8.44 34.21 -5.44
CA PHE A 323 7.58 34.08 -4.27
C PHE A 323 6.11 34.31 -4.66
N GLY A 324 5.23 33.44 -4.16
CA GLY A 324 3.84 33.39 -4.62
C GLY A 324 3.17 32.05 -4.33
N ILE A 325 2.05 31.81 -5.00
CA ILE A 325 1.29 30.55 -4.89
C ILE A 325 1.55 29.71 -6.13
N TYR A 326 1.91 28.44 -5.92
CA TYR A 326 2.07 27.44 -6.95
C TYR A 326 1.01 26.36 -6.79
N ARG A 327 0.62 25.74 -7.89
CA ARG A 327 -0.35 24.66 -7.95
C ARG A 327 0.26 23.49 -8.70
N CYS A 328 0.27 22.32 -8.07
CA CYS A 328 0.52 21.07 -8.77
C CYS A 328 -0.84 20.50 -9.20
N VAL A 329 -0.95 20.12 -10.46
CA VAL A 329 -2.14 19.50 -11.04
C VAL A 329 -1.74 18.12 -11.52
N ALA A 330 -2.54 17.10 -11.21
CA ALA A 330 -2.39 15.79 -11.81
C ALA A 330 -3.70 15.37 -12.47
N SER A 331 -3.61 14.81 -13.67
CA SER A 331 -4.76 14.41 -14.47
C SER A 331 -4.61 13.03 -15.09
N ASN A 332 -5.73 12.32 -15.20
CA ASN A 332 -5.88 11.09 -15.96
C ASN A 332 -7.21 11.11 -16.73
N ASP A 333 -7.58 9.99 -17.36
CA ASP A 333 -8.80 9.85 -18.16
C ASP A 333 -10.11 10.11 -17.38
N TYR A 334 -10.06 10.10 -16.04
CA TYR A 334 -11.22 10.28 -15.15
C TYR A 334 -11.29 11.67 -14.51
N GLY A 335 -10.32 12.54 -14.81
CA GLY A 335 -10.33 13.93 -14.39
C GLY A 335 -8.99 14.38 -13.79
N SER A 336 -9.05 15.52 -13.12
CA SER A 336 -7.88 16.17 -12.52
C SER A 336 -8.12 16.56 -11.07
N SER A 337 -7.08 16.51 -10.26
CA SER A 337 -7.07 17.20 -8.96
C SER A 337 -5.80 18.04 -8.81
N SER A 338 -5.78 18.90 -7.78
CA SER A 338 -4.67 19.82 -7.58
C SER A 338 -4.51 20.24 -6.13
N SER A 339 -3.30 20.66 -5.76
CA SER A 339 -3.03 21.25 -4.45
C SER A 339 -2.15 22.50 -4.56
N ASP A 340 -2.40 23.47 -3.67
CA ASP A 340 -1.72 24.76 -3.67
C ASP A 340 -0.63 24.82 -2.58
N ILE A 341 0.49 25.43 -2.95
CA ILE A 341 1.66 25.66 -2.11
C ILE A 341 2.05 27.14 -2.16
N ARG A 342 2.12 27.79 -1.00
CA ARG A 342 2.62 29.17 -0.86
C ARG A 342 4.12 29.16 -0.60
N LEU A 343 4.89 29.70 -1.53
CA LEU A 343 6.31 30.00 -1.36
C LEU A 343 6.46 31.42 -0.81
N SER A 344 7.05 31.56 0.38
CA SER A 344 7.21 32.85 1.08
C SER A 344 8.64 33.08 1.57
N ILE A 345 8.99 34.35 1.77
CA ILE A 345 10.29 34.73 2.30
C ILE A 345 10.28 34.47 3.80
N ARG A 346 11.27 33.70 4.29
CA ARG A 346 11.57 33.56 5.70
C ARG A 346 12.29 34.83 6.19
N ALA A 347 11.67 35.58 7.09
CA ALA A 347 12.20 36.86 7.55
C ALA A 347 13.41 36.70 8.49
N SER A 348 13.23 36.06 9.65
CA SER A 348 14.29 35.71 10.59
C SER A 348 13.84 34.54 11.47
N THR A 349 14.78 33.78 12.02
CA THR A 349 14.47 32.74 12.99
C THR A 349 13.98 33.37 14.29
N GLN A 350 12.79 32.95 14.76
CA GLN A 350 12.25 33.42 16.02
C GLN A 350 12.98 32.76 17.20
N ALA A 351 13.22 33.54 18.24
CA ALA A 351 13.78 33.02 19.48
C ALA A 351 12.74 32.15 20.21
N SER A 352 13.16 30.95 20.63
CA SER A 352 12.42 30.12 21.57
C SER A 352 12.53 30.69 22.98
N ALA A 353 11.58 30.36 23.88
CA ALA A 353 11.62 30.78 25.29
C ALA A 353 12.82 30.22 26.08
N HIS A 354 13.41 29.13 25.60
CA HIS A 354 14.60 28.51 26.17
C HIS A 354 15.75 28.58 25.16
N PRO A 355 17.01 28.72 25.59
CA PRO A 355 18.14 28.66 24.69
C PRO A 355 18.24 27.27 24.05
N PRO A 356 18.63 27.17 22.77
CA PRO A 356 18.81 25.89 22.10
C PRO A 356 19.85 25.03 22.84
N GLU A 357 19.60 23.72 22.86
CA GLU A 357 20.58 22.73 23.33
C GLU A 357 21.72 22.63 22.31
N SER A 358 22.95 22.36 22.75
CA SER A 358 24.04 22.08 21.81
C SER A 358 23.89 20.68 21.22
N PRO A 359 24.31 20.44 19.96
CA PRO A 359 24.30 19.09 19.38
C PRO A 359 25.02 18.06 20.26
N GLN A 360 26.15 18.45 20.86
CA GLN A 360 26.89 17.62 21.81
C GLN A 360 26.06 17.26 23.05
N ALA A 361 25.41 18.23 23.70
CA ALA A 361 24.58 17.99 24.88
C ALA A 361 23.40 17.05 24.54
N CYS A 362 22.77 17.25 23.38
CA CYS A 362 21.74 16.35 22.91
C CYS A 362 22.30 14.93 22.67
N CYS A 363 23.44 14.77 22.00
CA CYS A 363 24.02 13.46 21.73
C CYS A 363 24.36 12.68 23.01
N LEU A 364 24.89 13.37 24.01
CA LEU A 364 25.12 12.79 25.35
C LEU A 364 23.80 12.33 25.98
N ARG A 365 22.76 13.17 25.91
CA ARG A 365 21.42 12.87 26.42
C ARG A 365 20.74 11.71 25.68
N GLN A 366 20.99 11.56 24.38
CA GLN A 366 20.51 10.42 23.57
C GLN A 366 21.32 9.13 23.80
N GLY A 367 22.37 9.17 24.61
CA GLY A 367 23.22 8.02 24.91
C GLY A 367 24.03 7.55 23.71
N ILE A 368 24.45 8.46 22.82
CA ILE A 368 25.29 8.11 21.68
C ILE A 368 26.66 7.65 22.19
N ARG A 369 27.12 6.48 21.70
CA ARG A 369 28.42 5.91 22.08
C ARG A 369 29.55 6.95 21.91
N PRO A 370 30.53 7.03 22.82
CA PRO A 370 31.58 8.06 22.78
C PRO A 370 32.32 8.16 21.44
N LEU A 371 32.61 7.03 20.79
CA LEU A 371 33.24 6.99 19.47
C LEU A 371 32.40 7.71 18.40
N CYS A 372 31.07 7.55 18.44
CA CYS A 372 30.12 8.17 17.51
C CYS A 372 29.77 9.60 17.91
N ALA A 373 29.78 9.92 19.21
CA ALA A 373 29.49 11.26 19.73
C ALA A 373 30.54 12.30 19.30
N SER A 374 31.74 11.86 18.90
CA SER A 374 32.77 12.72 18.31
C SER A 374 32.28 13.51 17.09
N VAL A 375 31.31 12.96 16.34
CA VAL A 375 30.68 13.61 15.18
C VAL A 375 29.70 14.71 15.59
N CYS A 376 29.19 14.69 16.82
CA CYS A 376 28.32 15.74 17.37
C CYS A 376 29.07 17.05 17.67
N GLY A 377 30.37 17.07 17.39
CA GLY A 377 31.30 18.11 17.77
C GLY A 377 32.02 17.74 19.05
N THR A 378 33.34 17.81 19.00
CA THR A 378 34.19 17.89 20.18
C THR A 378 34.96 19.20 20.11
N GLU A 379 34.76 20.01 21.13
CA GLU A 379 35.68 21.06 21.55
C GLU A 379 35.92 22.27 20.59
N PRO A 380 36.46 23.37 21.16
CA PRO A 380 36.38 24.72 20.61
C PRO A 380 36.83 24.98 19.17
N GLY A 381 36.04 25.81 18.46
CA GLY A 381 36.51 26.60 17.32
C GLY A 381 36.87 25.85 16.03
N LYS A 382 36.76 24.52 15.97
CA LYS A 382 36.87 23.77 14.72
C LYS A 382 35.50 23.71 14.03
N ARG A 383 35.45 24.05 12.75
CA ARG A 383 34.31 23.68 11.89
C ARG A 383 34.15 22.17 12.02
N VAL A 384 33.10 21.72 12.70
CA VAL A 384 32.69 20.33 12.64
C VAL A 384 32.24 20.11 11.20
N SER A 385 33.15 19.59 10.37
CA SER A 385 32.76 19.00 9.10
C SER A 385 32.04 17.73 9.52
N LEU A 386 30.73 17.84 9.72
CA LEU A 386 29.86 16.69 9.78
C LEU A 386 30.12 15.92 8.48
N ARG A 387 30.88 14.83 8.58
CA ARG A 387 31.29 14.01 7.45
C ARG A 387 30.60 12.68 7.64
N PRO A 388 29.59 12.34 6.82
CA PRO A 388 28.94 11.04 6.87
C PRO A 388 29.95 9.89 6.77
N GLU A 389 31.07 10.10 6.08
CA GLU A 389 32.13 9.11 5.92
C GLU A 389 32.78 8.73 7.27
N ALA A 390 32.96 9.71 8.17
CA ALA A 390 33.48 9.45 9.51
C ALA A 390 32.50 8.66 10.39
N PHE A 391 31.21 8.74 10.06
CA PHE A 391 30.14 8.04 10.78
C PHE A 391 30.03 6.58 10.32
N MET A 392 30.13 6.33 9.00
CA MET A 392 30.13 4.98 8.43
C MET A 392 31.41 4.20 8.79
N ASN A 393 32.57 4.87 8.81
CA ASN A 393 33.84 4.23 9.15
C ASN A 393 33.93 3.72 10.60
N ASN A 394 33.07 4.21 11.50
CA ASN A 394 33.05 3.82 12.92
C ASN A 394 31.85 2.94 13.27
N HIS A 395 31.14 2.38 12.28
CA HIS A 395 29.95 1.54 12.48
C HIS A 395 28.90 2.16 13.40
N CYS A 396 28.60 3.44 13.15
CA CYS A 396 27.67 4.21 13.98
C CYS A 396 26.22 4.15 13.45
N GLU A 397 25.91 3.33 12.45
CA GLU A 397 24.65 3.36 11.67
C GLU A 397 23.39 3.32 12.56
N GLN A 398 23.45 2.52 13.64
CA GLN A 398 22.35 2.39 14.61
C GLN A 398 22.11 3.66 15.46
N GLU A 399 23.10 4.54 15.58
CA GLU A 399 23.03 5.78 16.35
C GLU A 399 22.72 7.01 15.46
N MET A 400 22.63 6.83 14.13
CA MET A 400 22.43 7.93 13.19
C MET A 400 21.09 8.64 13.44
N GLY A 401 20.05 7.90 13.83
CA GLY A 401 18.72 8.48 14.11
C GLY A 401 18.78 9.48 15.27
N LYS A 402 19.51 9.10 16.33
CA LYS A 402 19.77 9.95 17.50
C LYS A 402 20.63 11.17 17.12
N PHE A 403 21.64 10.98 16.29
CA PHE A 403 22.48 12.09 15.81
C PHE A 403 21.67 13.10 14.96
N LEU A 404 20.88 12.58 14.01
CA LEU A 404 20.05 13.39 13.13
C LEU A 404 18.99 14.15 13.92
N SER A 405 18.35 13.53 14.92
CA SER A 405 17.37 14.21 15.78
C SER A 405 18.00 15.36 16.58
N CYS A 406 19.23 15.18 17.07
CA CYS A 406 19.97 16.21 17.79
C CYS A 406 20.37 17.43 16.96
N THR A 407 20.33 17.29 15.64
CA THR A 407 20.73 18.34 14.72
C THR A 407 19.52 18.89 13.93
N ALA A 408 18.32 18.28 14.06
CA ALA A 408 17.10 18.54 13.28
C ALA A 408 16.23 19.68 13.83
N ALA A 409 16.62 20.34 14.92
CA ALA A 409 15.82 21.39 15.54
C ALA A 409 15.62 22.58 14.57
N GLY A 410 14.37 22.84 14.18
CA GLY A 410 13.99 23.94 13.28
C GLY A 410 14.30 23.70 11.80
N VAL A 411 14.45 22.44 11.41
CA VAL A 411 14.84 22.02 10.07
C VAL A 411 13.64 21.48 9.30
N GLU A 412 13.41 21.98 8.08
CA GLU A 412 12.30 21.57 7.20
C GLU A 412 12.85 21.06 5.85
N GLU A 413 13.66 19.99 5.87
CA GLU A 413 14.39 19.50 4.69
C GLU A 413 13.64 18.44 3.88
N GLY A 414 12.42 18.06 4.29
CA GLY A 414 11.67 16.98 3.65
C GLY A 414 11.40 17.18 2.16
N ALA A 415 11.22 18.43 1.71
CA ALA A 415 11.08 18.74 0.28
C ALA A 415 12.36 18.41 -0.52
N CYS A 416 13.53 18.68 0.05
CA CYS A 416 14.81 18.28 -0.54
C CYS A 416 14.96 16.75 -0.56
N CYS A 417 14.64 16.08 0.54
CA CYS A 417 14.72 14.62 0.63
C CYS A 417 13.83 13.92 -0.40
N LEU A 418 12.59 14.38 -0.58
CA LEU A 418 11.69 13.87 -1.62
C LEU A 418 12.26 14.14 -3.02
N ARG A 419 12.82 15.33 -3.28
CA ARG A 419 13.54 15.60 -4.54
C ARG A 419 14.72 14.65 -4.76
N GLN A 420 15.45 14.28 -3.70
CA GLN A 420 16.55 13.32 -3.71
C GLN A 420 16.09 11.84 -3.67
N ARG A 421 14.79 11.58 -3.83
CA ARG A 421 14.20 10.22 -3.83
C ARG A 421 14.44 9.44 -2.54
N VAL A 422 14.54 10.12 -1.40
CA VAL A 422 14.52 9.47 -0.08
C VAL A 422 13.14 8.83 0.13
N PRO A 423 13.04 7.53 0.48
CA PRO A 423 11.76 6.84 0.64
C PRO A 423 10.85 7.51 1.66
N THR A 424 9.54 7.50 1.42
CA THR A 424 8.53 8.09 2.32
C THR A 424 8.68 7.65 3.78
N PRO A 425 8.94 6.37 4.10
CA PRO A 425 9.15 5.94 5.49
C PRO A 425 10.36 6.60 6.19
N CYS A 426 11.28 7.18 5.43
CA CYS A 426 12.50 7.82 5.92
C CYS A 426 12.38 9.35 6.04
N ILE A 427 11.32 9.97 5.51
CA ILE A 427 11.09 11.42 5.55
C ILE A 427 11.05 12.02 6.96
N PRO A 428 10.55 11.32 8.01
CA PRO A 428 10.73 11.75 9.39
C PRO A 428 12.17 12.12 9.80
N LEU A 429 13.18 11.51 9.18
CA LEU A 429 14.60 11.82 9.42
C LEU A 429 15.04 13.15 8.78
N CYS A 430 14.25 13.69 7.85
CA CYS A 430 14.52 14.91 7.09
C CYS A 430 13.85 16.15 7.67
N ASP A 431 12.58 16.07 8.04
CA ASP A 431 11.82 17.24 8.52
C ASP A 431 11.50 17.20 10.03
N GLY A 432 12.00 16.17 10.73
CA GLY A 432 11.75 15.97 12.15
C GLY A 432 10.29 15.65 12.50
N SER A 433 9.44 15.35 11.51
CA SER A 433 8.06 14.93 11.77
C SER A 433 8.04 13.50 12.34
N HIS A 434 7.73 13.37 13.65
CA HIS A 434 7.54 12.10 14.38
C HIS A 434 8.61 11.00 14.21
N PRO A 435 9.76 11.09 14.90
CA PRO A 435 10.52 9.92 15.29
C PRO A 435 10.17 9.52 16.74
N GLN A 436 9.14 8.67 16.94
CA GLN A 436 8.89 8.02 18.24
C GLN A 436 9.89 6.87 18.50
N SER A 437 10.58 6.39 17.46
CA SER A 437 11.58 5.33 17.55
C SER A 437 12.97 5.89 17.33
N THR A 438 13.93 5.46 18.16
CA THR A 438 15.36 5.73 18.02
C THR A 438 16.03 4.86 16.95
N ILE A 439 15.32 3.85 16.43
CA ILE A 439 15.82 2.89 15.45
C ILE A 439 15.44 3.36 14.05
N ILE A 440 16.44 3.63 13.21
CA ILE A 440 16.24 3.90 11.79
C ILE A 440 15.87 2.58 11.09
N PRO A 441 14.79 2.52 10.28
CA PRO A 441 14.50 1.38 9.44
C PRO A 441 15.69 1.06 8.51
N HIS A 442 16.10 -0.20 8.38
CA HIS A 442 17.25 -0.59 7.55
C HIS A 442 17.18 -0.04 6.11
N ILE A 443 15.97 0.08 5.55
CA ILE A 443 15.72 0.68 4.23
C ILE A 443 16.21 2.13 4.10
N CYS A 444 16.37 2.86 5.20
CA CYS A 444 16.80 4.25 5.20
C CYS A 444 18.33 4.42 5.24
N VAL A 445 19.09 3.38 5.60
CA VAL A 445 20.56 3.46 5.72
C VAL A 445 21.24 3.92 4.41
N PRO A 446 20.86 3.41 3.21
CA PRO A 446 21.43 3.88 1.95
C PRO A 446 21.14 5.37 1.65
N HIS A 447 20.11 5.94 2.29
CA HIS A 447 19.68 7.32 2.07
C HIS A 447 20.29 8.32 3.06
N THR A 448 21.14 7.87 3.98
CA THR A 448 21.82 8.71 4.97
C THR A 448 22.64 9.84 4.34
N LEU A 449 23.36 9.57 3.25
CA LEU A 449 24.13 10.56 2.50
C LEU A 449 23.21 11.64 1.85
N PRO A 450 22.18 11.29 1.06
CA PRO A 450 21.21 12.25 0.56
C PRO A 450 20.54 13.12 1.65
N ILE A 451 20.13 12.50 2.76
CA ILE A 451 19.56 13.21 3.91
C ILE A 451 20.56 14.23 4.44
N PHE A 452 21.82 13.82 4.60
CA PHE A 452 22.87 14.69 5.08
C PHE A 452 23.18 15.85 4.11
N GLN A 453 23.18 15.60 2.80
CA GLN A 453 23.39 16.64 1.78
C GLN A 453 22.27 17.69 1.83
N CYS A 454 21.00 17.26 1.90
CA CYS A 454 19.87 18.17 2.07
C CYS A 454 20.02 19.06 3.30
N ARG A 455 20.59 18.50 4.37
CA ARG A 455 20.85 19.25 5.59
C ARG A 455 21.94 20.29 5.47
N MET A 456 22.99 19.97 4.73
CA MET A 456 24.10 20.90 4.52
C MET A 456 23.76 22.02 3.54
N GLU A 457 22.78 21.84 2.64
CA GLU A 457 22.35 22.85 1.66
C GLU A 457 22.04 24.21 2.32
N HIS A 458 21.45 24.20 3.52
CA HIS A 458 21.15 25.42 4.29
C HIS A 458 22.08 25.67 5.49
N ALA A 459 22.65 24.61 6.09
CA ALA A 459 23.46 24.75 7.30
C ALA A 459 24.73 25.59 7.10
N VAL A 460 25.34 25.54 5.90
CA VAL A 460 26.56 26.32 5.57
C VAL A 460 26.31 27.83 5.64
N HIS A 461 25.06 28.28 5.51
CA HIS A 461 24.68 29.69 5.56
C HIS A 461 24.27 30.18 6.96
N ARG A 462 24.22 29.30 7.96
CA ARG A 462 23.95 29.71 9.35
C ARG A 462 25.15 30.46 9.93
N PRO A 463 24.93 31.39 10.88
CA PRO A 463 26.04 32.08 11.53
C PRO A 463 26.89 31.09 12.36
N ALA A 464 28.17 31.41 12.55
CA ALA A 464 29.02 30.67 13.48
C ALA A 464 28.65 30.97 14.94
N ALA A 465 29.14 30.16 15.88
CA ALA A 465 29.04 30.49 17.29
C ALA A 465 29.68 31.85 17.58
N VAL A 466 29.10 32.59 18.53
CA VAL A 466 29.63 33.88 18.94
C VAL A 466 30.99 33.69 19.59
N SER A 467 31.99 34.50 19.18
CA SER A 467 33.33 34.49 19.77
C SER A 467 33.57 35.68 20.69
N GLY A 468 34.51 35.53 21.63
CA GLY A 468 34.88 36.61 22.56
C GLY A 468 33.78 37.04 23.52
N LEU A 469 32.80 36.16 23.80
CA LEU A 469 31.71 36.45 24.72
C LEU A 469 32.26 36.66 26.13
N ARG A 470 31.98 37.83 26.70
CA ARG A 470 32.43 38.22 28.04
C ARG A 470 31.37 39.02 28.78
N ALA A 471 31.35 38.87 30.10
CA ALA A 471 30.50 39.62 31.01
C ALA A 471 31.35 40.58 31.85
N VAL A 472 30.98 41.85 31.87
CA VAL A 472 31.63 42.89 32.69
C VAL A 472 30.62 43.41 33.70
N VAL A 473 30.88 43.18 34.99
CA VAL A 473 30.02 43.66 36.08
C VAL A 473 30.19 45.18 36.24
N GLN A 474 29.08 45.90 36.25
CA GLN A 474 29.00 47.36 36.38
C GLN A 474 27.89 47.71 37.38
N GLY A 475 28.25 47.80 38.66
CA GLY A 475 27.28 47.96 39.75
C GLY A 475 26.33 46.77 39.83
N GLU A 476 25.02 47.03 39.78
CA GLU A 476 23.98 46.00 39.75
C GLU A 476 23.73 45.39 38.36
N SER A 477 24.33 45.97 37.32
CA SER A 477 24.15 45.53 35.93
C SER A 477 25.35 44.75 35.41
N ILE A 478 25.11 43.87 34.44
CA ILE A 478 26.14 43.12 33.74
C ILE A 478 26.11 43.55 32.27
N LEU A 479 27.23 44.04 31.75
CA LEU A 479 27.40 44.34 30.35
C LEU A 479 28.00 43.13 29.63
N LEU A 480 27.19 42.50 28.78
CA LEU A 480 27.63 41.43 27.88
C LEU A 480 28.20 42.05 26.61
N ARG A 481 29.35 41.54 26.14
CA ARG A 481 29.97 41.92 24.87
C ARG A 481 30.50 40.68 24.14
N TRP A 482 30.46 40.73 22.82
CA TRP A 482 31.01 39.68 21.96
C TRP A 482 31.52 40.26 20.63
N ASN A 483 32.17 39.44 19.82
CA ASN A 483 32.62 39.81 18.48
C ASN A 483 31.48 39.67 17.47
N ALA A 484 31.49 40.50 16.42
CA ALA A 484 30.55 40.36 15.32
C ALA A 484 30.75 39.00 14.61
N THR A 485 29.65 38.27 14.39
CA THR A 485 29.63 36.99 13.70
C THR A 485 29.24 37.18 12.24
N GLU A 486 30.00 36.59 11.31
CA GLU A 486 29.67 36.58 9.89
C GLU A 486 28.31 35.90 9.64
N ASN A 487 27.53 36.43 8.68
CA ASN A 487 26.17 35.99 8.35
C ASN A 487 25.11 36.13 9.45
N ALA A 488 25.45 36.69 10.62
CA ALA A 488 24.47 36.98 11.67
C ALA A 488 23.65 38.24 11.32
N GLU A 489 22.32 38.11 11.34
CA GLU A 489 21.39 39.23 11.21
C GLU A 489 20.98 39.78 12.58
N MET A 490 21.01 38.93 13.62
CA MET A 490 20.68 39.28 14.99
C MET A 490 21.30 38.30 16.01
N TYR A 491 21.15 38.60 17.30
CA TYR A 491 21.60 37.78 18.42
C TYR A 491 20.46 37.60 19.43
N HIS A 492 20.16 36.35 19.79
CA HIS A 492 19.26 36.02 20.89
C HIS A 492 20.07 35.87 22.18
N VAL A 493 19.76 36.68 23.18
CA VAL A 493 20.46 36.73 24.47
C VAL A 493 19.51 36.19 25.54
N TYR A 494 19.95 35.14 26.21
CA TYR A 494 19.24 34.47 27.28
C TYR A 494 20.00 34.65 28.59
N TRP A 495 19.30 34.88 29.69
CA TRP A 495 19.92 34.87 31.02
C TRP A 495 18.96 34.39 32.10
N ARG A 496 19.52 33.88 33.20
CA ARG A 496 18.76 33.48 34.39
C ARG A 496 19.62 33.54 35.65
N ARG A 497 18.96 33.62 36.80
CA ARG A 497 19.57 33.52 38.13
C ARG A 497 19.23 32.18 38.78
N ARG A 498 20.19 31.46 39.32
CA ARG A 498 19.93 30.21 40.05
C ARG A 498 19.22 30.53 41.38
N PRO A 499 18.24 29.70 41.82
CA PRO A 499 17.83 28.40 41.27
C PRO A 499 16.71 28.49 40.22
N SER A 500 16.37 29.67 39.68
CA SER A 500 15.29 29.81 38.69
C SER A 500 15.54 28.97 37.45
N THR A 501 14.51 28.24 37.01
CA THR A 501 14.53 27.48 35.76
C THR A 501 14.10 28.32 34.56
N ARG A 502 13.46 29.47 34.79
CA ARG A 502 12.95 30.36 33.75
C ARG A 502 14.08 31.22 33.15
N TRP A 503 14.15 31.24 31.83
CA TRP A 503 15.04 32.13 31.08
C TRP A 503 14.35 33.45 30.78
N GLU A 504 15.08 34.55 30.98
CA GLU A 504 14.80 35.82 30.35
C GLU A 504 15.42 35.83 28.95
N LEU A 505 14.81 36.57 28.02
CA LEU A 505 15.17 36.59 26.61
C LEU A 505 15.08 38.02 26.05
N SER A 506 16.11 38.42 25.32
CA SER A 506 16.11 39.62 24.49
C SER A 506 16.81 39.34 23.18
N SER A 507 16.26 39.83 22.07
CA SER A 507 16.94 39.80 20.77
C SER A 507 17.51 41.17 20.44
N VAL A 508 18.74 41.23 19.93
CA VAL A 508 19.43 42.47 19.57
C VAL A 508 20.16 42.34 18.24
N MET A 509 20.31 43.45 17.50
CA MET A 509 21.14 43.49 16.28
C MET A 509 22.61 43.84 16.60
N GLY A 510 22.86 44.49 17.74
CA GLY A 510 24.20 44.88 18.18
C GLY A 510 24.98 43.75 18.85
N ILE A 511 26.27 44.00 19.10
CA ILE A 511 27.22 43.06 19.71
C ILE A 511 27.35 43.19 21.24
N ASN A 512 26.37 43.81 21.88
CA ASN A 512 26.34 43.97 23.32
C ASN A 512 24.90 44.02 23.86
N LYS A 513 24.75 43.67 25.14
CA LYS A 513 23.49 43.77 25.87
C LYS A 513 23.78 44.02 27.35
N ARG A 514 23.09 44.99 27.95
CA ARG A 514 23.05 45.17 29.40
C ARG A 514 21.91 44.34 29.99
N ILE A 515 22.19 43.59 31.05
CA ILE A 515 21.24 42.76 31.79
C ILE A 515 21.40 42.99 33.30
N VAL A 516 20.49 42.46 34.10
CA VAL A 516 20.51 42.54 35.58
C VAL A 516 20.28 41.14 36.15
N GLY A 517 21.05 40.77 37.18
CA GLY A 517 20.82 39.55 37.96
C GLY A 517 20.91 38.24 37.16
N ALA A 518 22.12 37.84 36.76
CA ALA A 518 22.34 36.58 36.04
C ALA A 518 23.47 35.75 36.65
N ASP A 519 23.26 34.44 36.72
CA ASP A 519 24.29 33.44 37.02
C ASP A 519 24.62 32.57 35.80
N GLU A 520 23.75 32.61 34.78
CA GLU A 520 23.95 31.92 33.51
C GLU A 520 23.50 32.83 32.37
N VAL A 521 24.28 32.85 31.29
CA VAL A 521 24.02 33.63 30.09
C VAL A 521 24.27 32.76 28.87
N VAL A 522 23.40 32.86 27.88
CA VAL A 522 23.56 32.23 26.57
C VAL A 522 23.37 33.26 25.47
N VAL A 523 24.28 33.31 24.50
CA VAL A 523 24.15 34.16 23.31
C VAL A 523 24.17 33.28 22.06
N VAL A 524 23.18 33.48 21.20
CA VAL A 524 22.98 32.73 19.97
C VAL A 524 22.93 33.71 18.81
N ALA A 525 23.91 33.65 17.89
CA ALA A 525 23.83 34.35 16.62
C ALA A 525 22.75 33.71 15.74
N SER A 526 21.99 34.51 14.99
CA SER A 526 20.84 34.03 14.22
C SER A 526 20.66 34.81 12.92
N ASN A 527 20.11 34.13 11.92
CA ASN A 527 19.66 34.70 10.67
C ASN A 527 18.46 33.90 10.13
N SER A 528 17.95 34.26 8.96
CA SER A 528 16.88 33.51 8.29
C SER A 528 17.18 32.03 7.99
N TYR A 529 18.43 31.57 7.94
CA TYR A 529 18.80 30.15 7.76
C TYR A 529 18.78 29.33 9.06
N GLY A 530 18.74 30.00 10.21
CA GLY A 530 18.69 29.35 11.52
C GLY A 530 19.62 29.96 12.57
N ASN A 531 19.60 29.33 13.73
CA ASN A 531 20.43 29.68 14.87
C ASN A 531 21.82 29.02 14.78
N ALA A 532 22.84 29.74 15.24
CA ALA A 532 24.17 29.23 15.52
C ALA A 532 24.18 28.34 16.78
N GLN A 533 25.33 27.71 17.05
CA GLN A 533 25.54 27.07 18.34
C GLN A 533 25.56 28.12 19.48
N PRO A 534 24.99 27.79 20.65
CA PRO A 534 24.92 28.70 21.79
C PRO A 534 26.28 28.89 22.47
N ALA A 535 26.73 30.15 22.59
CA ALA A 535 27.87 30.51 23.45
C ALA A 535 27.37 30.75 24.88
N ARG A 536 28.04 30.14 25.88
CA ARG A 536 27.56 30.14 27.28
C ARG A 536 28.57 30.74 28.24
N LEU A 537 28.06 31.51 29.20
CA LEU A 537 28.79 31.96 30.38
C LEU A 537 28.05 31.49 31.62
N SER A 538 28.79 30.96 32.60
CA SER A 538 28.29 30.70 33.95
C SER A 538 29.09 31.52 34.95
N TYR A 539 28.39 32.11 35.91
CA TYR A 539 29.00 32.75 37.06
C TYR A 539 29.22 31.70 38.13
N ASP A 540 30.48 31.45 38.47
CA ASP A 540 30.86 30.46 39.48
C ASP A 540 32.10 30.92 40.24
N HIS A 541 32.16 30.66 41.55
CA HIS A 541 33.26 31.06 42.43
C HIS A 541 33.72 32.53 42.27
N GLY A 542 32.77 33.46 42.06
CA GLY A 542 33.06 34.89 41.92
C GLY A 542 33.60 35.32 40.54
N LYS A 543 33.60 34.43 39.54
CA LYS A 543 34.10 34.71 38.20
C LYS A 543 33.14 34.21 37.12
N TRP A 544 33.14 34.90 35.99
CA TRP A 544 32.45 34.43 34.79
C TRP A 544 33.34 33.44 34.04
N ILE A 545 32.86 32.21 33.88
CA ILE A 545 33.55 31.13 33.21
C ILE A 545 32.82 30.87 31.89
N CYS A 546 33.57 30.80 30.79
CA CYS A 546 33.01 30.33 29.54
C CYS A 546 32.98 28.81 29.57
N THR A 547 31.78 28.25 29.51
CA THR A 547 31.57 26.80 29.66
C THR A 547 31.69 26.04 28.35
N TYR A 548 31.64 26.76 27.22
CA TYR A 548 31.77 26.19 25.88
C TYR A 548 32.41 27.23 24.95
N TYR A 549 33.55 26.88 24.36
CA TYR A 549 34.00 27.46 23.10
C TYR A 549 33.86 26.41 22.01
#